data_AF-A0A7L0JR05-F1
#
_entry.id   AF-A0A7L0JR05-F1
#
_cell.length_a   1.000
_cell.length_b   1.000
_cell.length_c   1.000
_cell.angle_alpha   90.00
_cell.angle_beta   90.00
_cell.angle_gamma   90.00
#
_symmetry.space_group_name_H-M   'P 1'
#
loop_
_entity.id
_entity.type
_entity.pdbx_description
1 polymer ?
#
loop_
_entity_poly.entity_id
_entity_poly.type
_entity_poly.pdbx_seq_one_letter_code
_entity_poly.pdbx_strand_id
1 'polypeptide(L)'
;MIGRNESCTAGPIPMSYLTCLAHLLGEWTGMEHIEDYLSYTVYLSWLLFPVVIAFIFPAIIFIFFTYFSILLVHIYIYKRKNELNEANSGDIWYGVKEMLATVWDRHGRIWHGYELHGDENIPEGPALIVFYHGAWPGDFMYFMARLLLQRKRYCYAVTDYFVSRLPG
;
A
#
# COMPACT_ATOMS: atom_id res chain seq x y z
N MET A 1 -12.38 47.37 -17.51
CA MET A 1 -13.43 48.29 -17.04
C MET A 1 -12.89 48.98 -15.80
N ILE A 2 -12.98 50.30 -15.78
CA ILE A 2 -12.35 51.20 -14.80
C ILE A 2 -13.03 51.02 -13.43
N GLY A 3 -12.22 50.85 -12.39
CA GLY A 3 -12.64 50.62 -11.01
C GLY A 3 -13.56 51.72 -10.52
N ARG A 4 -14.74 51.32 -10.04
CA ARG A 4 -15.68 52.18 -9.34
C ARG A 4 -15.12 52.39 -7.94
N ASN A 5 -14.62 53.59 -7.65
CA ASN A 5 -14.32 54.03 -6.29
C ASN A 5 -15.64 54.12 -5.52
N GLU A 6 -16.07 53.03 -4.90
CA GLU A 6 -17.16 53.08 -3.93
C GLU A 6 -16.60 53.70 -2.65
N SER A 7 -16.81 55.01 -2.48
CA SER A 7 -16.47 55.67 -1.23
C SER A 7 -17.42 55.16 -0.14
N CYS A 8 -16.87 54.77 1.02
CA CYS A 8 -17.59 54.30 2.21
C CYS A 8 -18.60 55.31 2.82
N THR A 9 -18.94 56.36 2.08
CA THR A 9 -19.79 57.48 2.46
C THR A 9 -21.14 57.50 1.73
N ALA A 10 -21.42 56.52 0.86
CA ALA A 10 -22.60 56.54 -0.02
C ALA A 10 -23.68 55.50 0.35
N GLY A 11 -24.12 55.47 1.61
CA GLY A 11 -25.24 54.64 2.06
C GLY A 11 -26.05 55.29 3.19
N PRO A 12 -27.35 54.94 3.37
CA PRO A 12 -28.23 55.55 4.37
C PRO A 12 -27.87 55.19 5.83
N ILE A 13 -26.84 54.38 6.07
CA ILE A 13 -26.37 53.95 7.39
C ILE A 13 -24.90 54.37 7.52
N PRO A 14 -24.51 55.21 8.51
CA PRO A 14 -23.12 55.60 8.69
C PRO A 14 -22.30 54.39 9.12
N MET A 15 -21.55 53.82 8.18
CA MET A 15 -20.59 52.76 8.46
C MET A 15 -19.45 53.36 9.28
N SER A 16 -19.02 52.70 10.36
CA SER A 16 -17.92 53.20 11.17
C SER A 16 -16.62 53.21 10.35
N TYR A 17 -15.73 54.17 10.61
CA TYR A 17 -14.43 54.25 9.94
C TYR A 17 -13.62 52.94 10.03
N LEU A 18 -13.76 52.23 11.15
CA LEU A 18 -13.17 50.91 11.38
C LEU A 18 -13.71 49.84 10.41
N THR A 19 -15.01 49.86 10.12
CA THR A 19 -15.66 48.90 9.20
C THR A 19 -15.25 49.15 7.75
N CYS A 20 -15.16 50.43 7.34
CA CYS A 20 -14.66 50.80 6.02
C CYS A 20 -13.18 50.42 5.83
N LEU A 21 -12.36 50.72 6.83
CA LEU A 21 -10.93 50.35 6.81
C LEU A 21 -10.77 48.83 6.71
N ALA A 22 -11.58 48.06 7.45
CA ALA A 22 -11.57 46.60 7.39
C ALA A 22 -11.98 46.06 6.00
N HIS A 23 -12.97 46.68 5.34
CA HIS A 23 -13.40 46.28 3.98
C HIS A 23 -12.31 46.56 2.94
N LEU A 24 -11.70 47.75 2.96
CA LEU A 24 -10.60 48.10 2.06
C LEU A 24 -9.35 47.23 2.30
N LEU A 25 -9.07 46.90 3.57
CA LEU A 25 -8.01 45.96 3.92
C LEU A 25 -8.34 44.54 3.42
N GLY A 26 -9.58 44.07 3.56
CA GLY A 26 -10.03 42.78 3.07
C GLY A 26 -9.90 42.63 1.56
N GLU A 27 -10.31 43.66 0.82
CA GLU A 27 -10.21 43.73 -0.64
C GLU A 27 -8.73 43.83 -1.11
N TRP A 28 -7.91 44.65 -0.44
CA TRP A 28 -6.47 44.80 -0.78
C TRP A 28 -5.64 43.55 -0.46
N THR A 29 -5.97 42.84 0.63
CA THR A 29 -5.29 41.59 1.01
C THR A 29 -5.85 40.36 0.30
N GLY A 30 -6.95 40.50 -0.45
CA GLY A 30 -7.68 39.39 -1.07
C GLY A 30 -8.31 38.43 -0.06
N MET A 31 -8.45 38.86 1.20
CA MET A 31 -8.95 38.04 2.31
C MET A 31 -10.45 37.77 2.24
N GLU A 32 -11.21 38.54 1.46
CA GLU A 32 -12.67 38.35 1.29
C GLU A 32 -13.04 36.97 0.73
N HIS A 33 -12.17 36.37 -0.10
CA HIS A 33 -12.42 35.07 -0.71
C HIS A 33 -11.73 33.91 0.00
N ILE A 34 -10.95 34.14 1.07
CA ILE A 34 -10.22 33.08 1.77
C ILE A 34 -11.16 32.03 2.33
N GLU A 35 -12.33 32.44 2.85
CA GLU A 35 -13.35 31.51 3.33
C GLU A 35 -13.85 30.60 2.21
N ASP A 36 -14.06 31.14 1.00
CA ASP A 36 -14.47 30.36 -0.17
C ASP A 36 -13.37 29.37 -0.61
N TYR A 37 -12.09 29.80 -0.62
CA TYR A 37 -10.96 28.93 -0.94
C TYR A 37 -10.75 27.83 0.11
N LEU A 38 -10.89 28.16 1.39
CA LEU A 38 -10.81 27.20 2.49
C LEU A 38 -11.97 26.21 2.41
N SER A 39 -13.19 26.69 2.17
CA SER A 39 -14.38 25.89 1.95
C SER A 39 -14.18 24.90 0.79
N TYR A 40 -13.75 25.39 -0.37
CA TYR A 40 -13.42 24.56 -1.53
C TYR A 40 -12.34 23.51 -1.22
N THR A 41 -11.27 23.91 -0.53
CA THR A 41 -10.18 23.02 -0.13
C THR A 41 -10.68 21.92 0.83
N VAL A 42 -11.56 22.27 1.76
CA VAL A 42 -12.18 21.31 2.68
C VAL A 42 -13.07 20.34 1.92
N TYR A 43 -13.94 20.80 1.00
CA TYR A 43 -14.77 19.93 0.18
C TYR A 43 -13.93 19.00 -0.71
N LEU A 44 -12.89 19.53 -1.35
CA LEU A 44 -11.97 18.74 -2.16
C LEU A 44 -11.23 17.69 -1.32
N SER A 45 -10.81 18.06 -0.11
CA SER A 45 -10.18 17.13 0.84
C SER A 45 -11.14 16.02 1.26
N TRP A 46 -12.39 16.35 1.58
CA TRP A 46 -13.43 15.36 1.89
C TRP A 46 -13.72 14.41 0.73
N LEU A 47 -13.65 14.90 -0.52
CA LEU A 47 -13.82 14.06 -1.70
C LEU A 47 -12.62 13.13 -1.94
N LEU A 48 -11.39 13.63 -1.75
CA LEU A 48 -10.16 12.87 -2.02
C LEU A 48 -9.77 11.95 -0.87
N PHE A 49 -10.14 12.26 0.37
CA PHE A 49 -9.75 11.49 1.56
C PHE A 49 -10.16 10.02 1.50
N PRO A 50 -11.39 9.64 1.09
CA PRO A 50 -11.77 8.24 0.90
C PRO A 50 -10.89 7.53 -0.14
N VAL A 51 -10.51 8.23 -1.22
CA VAL A 51 -9.62 7.68 -2.27
C VAL A 51 -8.25 7.39 -1.67
N VAL A 52 -7.68 8.35 -0.94
CA VAL A 52 -6.41 8.18 -0.25
C VAL A 52 -6.45 6.99 0.71
N ILE A 53 -7.50 6.87 1.52
CA ILE A 53 -7.69 5.71 2.42
C ILE A 53 -7.73 4.41 1.61
N ALA A 54 -8.50 4.35 0.53
CA ALA A 54 -8.67 3.14 -0.26
C ALA A 54 -7.35 2.61 -0.84
N PHE A 55 -6.37 3.47 -1.13
CA PHE A 55 -5.06 3.07 -1.64
C PHE A 55 -3.99 2.91 -0.55
N ILE A 56 -3.94 3.82 0.42
CA ILE A 56 -2.89 3.81 1.45
C ILE A 56 -3.14 2.72 2.50
N PHE A 57 -4.40 2.52 2.89
CA PHE A 57 -4.73 1.58 3.97
C PHE A 57 -4.34 0.13 3.63
N PRO A 58 -4.64 -0.41 2.42
CA PRO A 58 -4.17 -1.74 2.03
C PRO A 58 -2.63 -1.84 2.00
N ALA A 59 -1.94 -0.79 1.55
CA ALA A 59 -0.48 -0.77 1.51
C ALA A 59 0.13 -0.86 2.92
N ILE A 60 -0.44 -0.12 3.87
CA ILE A 60 -0.02 -0.18 5.28
C ILE A 60 -0.23 -1.58 5.86
N ILE A 61 -1.42 -2.17 5.65
CA ILE A 61 -1.71 -3.54 6.12
C ILE A 61 -0.71 -4.55 5.55
N PHE A 62 -0.41 -4.45 4.26
CA PHE A 62 0.53 -5.33 3.58
C PHE A 62 1.95 -5.23 4.15
N ILE A 63 2.41 -4.01 4.46
CA ILE A 63 3.69 -3.77 5.11
C ILE A 63 3.73 -4.46 6.48
N PHE A 64 2.71 -4.23 7.32
CA PHE A 64 2.61 -4.89 8.62
C PHE A 64 2.60 -6.42 8.51
N PHE A 65 1.85 -6.96 7.55
CA PHE A 65 1.80 -8.40 7.28
C PHE A 65 3.17 -8.99 6.88
N THR A 66 3.94 -8.24 6.09
CA THR A 66 5.29 -8.64 5.67
C THR A 66 6.24 -8.69 6.87
N TYR A 67 6.23 -7.66 7.72
CA TYR A 67 7.04 -7.65 8.95
C TYR A 67 6.62 -8.75 9.94
N PHE A 68 5.32 -9.01 10.05
CA PHE A 68 4.81 -10.11 10.85
C PHE A 68 5.31 -11.47 10.34
N SER A 69 5.33 -11.66 9.02
CA SER A 69 5.90 -12.88 8.40
C SER A 69 7.39 -13.06 8.74
N ILE A 70 8.18 -11.98 8.69
CA ILE A 70 9.59 -12.00 9.08
C ILE A 70 9.75 -12.36 10.56
N LEU A 71 8.90 -11.80 11.42
CA LEU A 71 8.89 -12.11 12.85
C LEU A 71 8.58 -13.59 13.10
N LEU A 72 7.58 -14.16 12.41
CA LEU A 72 7.26 -15.59 12.50
C LEU A 72 8.45 -16.47 12.12
N VAL A 73 9.16 -16.11 11.05
CA VAL A 73 10.37 -16.84 10.62
C VAL A 73 11.44 -16.80 11.72
N HIS A 74 11.70 -15.62 12.30
CA HIS A 74 12.69 -15.49 13.38
C HIS A 74 12.31 -16.32 14.60
N ILE A 75 11.05 -16.26 15.04
CA ILE A 75 10.56 -17.02 16.18
C ILE A 75 10.67 -18.54 15.91
N TYR A 76 10.28 -18.98 14.72
CA TYR A 76 10.33 -20.39 14.33
C TYR A 76 11.78 -20.90 14.34
N ILE A 77 12.69 -20.18 13.70
CA ILE A 77 14.12 -20.55 13.64
C ILE A 77 14.72 -20.55 15.05
N TYR A 78 14.47 -19.51 15.84
CA TYR A 78 14.99 -19.41 17.21
C TYR A 78 14.54 -20.60 18.07
N LYS A 79 13.24 -20.91 18.06
CA LYS A 79 12.69 -22.05 18.80
C LYS A 79 13.33 -23.35 18.34
N ARG A 80 13.43 -23.57 17.02
CA ARG A 80 13.88 -24.85 16.48
C ARG A 80 15.38 -25.08 16.60
N LYS A 81 16.18 -24.01 16.55
CA LYS A 81 17.63 -24.05 16.80
C LYS A 81 17.96 -24.42 18.25
N ASN A 82 17.12 -24.03 19.20
CA ASN A 82 17.29 -24.41 20.61
C ASN A 82 16.87 -25.85 20.91
N GLU A 83 16.00 -26.44 20.07
CA GLU A 83 15.47 -27.80 20.25
C GLU A 83 16.26 -28.88 19.49
N LEU A 84 17.02 -28.53 18.45
CA LEU A 84 17.71 -29.48 17.55
C LEU A 84 19.21 -29.18 17.40
N ASN A 85 20.03 -30.24 17.39
CA ASN A 85 21.45 -30.15 17.02
C ASN A 85 21.61 -29.81 15.51
N GLU A 86 22.73 -29.16 15.13
CA GLU A 86 22.99 -28.58 13.79
C GLU A 86 22.77 -29.52 12.59
N ALA A 87 22.77 -30.84 12.79
CA ALA A 87 22.55 -31.86 11.77
C ALA A 87 21.17 -31.76 11.07
N ASN A 88 20.17 -31.09 11.67
CA ASN A 88 18.81 -30.98 11.13
C ASN A 88 18.50 -29.64 10.43
N SER A 89 19.51 -28.85 10.06
CA SER A 89 19.31 -27.52 9.45
C SER A 89 18.45 -27.52 8.19
N GLY A 90 18.53 -28.57 7.36
CA GLY A 90 17.70 -28.72 6.15
C GLY A 90 16.21 -28.87 6.44
N ASP A 91 15.86 -29.62 7.48
CA ASP A 91 14.47 -29.84 7.91
C ASP A 91 13.84 -28.57 8.49
N ILE A 92 14.64 -27.78 9.23
CA ILE A 92 14.20 -26.47 9.77
C ILE A 92 13.80 -25.53 8.64
N TRP A 93 14.66 -25.38 7.61
CA TRP A 93 14.38 -24.47 6.50
C TRP A 93 13.20 -24.92 5.65
N TYR A 94 13.01 -26.23 5.49
CA TYR A 94 11.82 -26.75 4.83
C TYR A 94 10.56 -26.36 5.61
N GLY A 95 10.54 -26.58 6.93
CA GLY A 95 9.42 -26.20 7.79
C GLY A 95 9.14 -24.69 7.81
N VAL A 96 10.18 -23.85 7.81
CA VAL A 96 10.05 -22.39 7.68
C VAL A 96 9.36 -22.01 6.38
N LYS A 97 9.79 -22.60 5.25
CA LYS A 97 9.22 -22.30 3.93
C LYS A 97 7.77 -22.78 3.83
N GLU A 98 7.45 -23.94 4.38
CA GLU A 98 6.08 -24.47 4.42
C GLU A 98 5.14 -23.61 5.27
N MET A 99 5.62 -23.14 6.44
CA MET A 99 4.89 -22.19 7.28
C MET A 99 4.63 -20.88 6.53
N LEU A 100 5.67 -20.31 5.92
CA LEU A 100 5.56 -19.05 5.18
C LEU A 100 4.62 -19.21 3.98
N ALA A 101 4.75 -20.28 3.20
CA ALA A 101 3.84 -20.56 2.09
C ALA A 101 2.38 -20.69 2.56
N THR A 102 2.13 -21.30 3.71
CA THR A 102 0.76 -21.39 4.28
C THR A 102 0.18 -20.01 4.59
N VAL A 103 0.99 -19.12 5.20
CA VAL A 103 0.58 -17.76 5.54
C VAL A 103 0.28 -16.95 4.26
N TRP A 104 1.15 -17.04 3.26
CA TRP A 104 0.99 -16.31 2.00
C TRP A 104 -0.12 -16.86 1.10
N ASP A 105 -0.34 -18.19 1.03
CA ASP A 105 -1.50 -18.77 0.32
C ASP A 105 -2.82 -18.30 0.94
N ARG A 106 -2.92 -18.33 2.29
CA ARG A 106 -4.11 -17.84 2.98
C ARG A 106 -4.35 -16.36 2.74
N HIS A 107 -3.29 -15.54 2.78
CA HIS A 107 -3.39 -14.12 2.47
C HIS A 107 -3.89 -13.90 1.04
N GLY A 108 -3.31 -14.58 0.04
CA GLY A 108 -3.77 -14.50 -1.35
C GLY A 108 -5.24 -14.86 -1.50
N ARG A 109 -5.70 -15.95 -0.88
CA ARG A 109 -7.09 -16.40 -0.95
C ARG A 109 -8.07 -15.45 -0.28
N ILE A 110 -7.75 -14.98 0.93
CA ILE A 110 -8.66 -14.15 1.73
C ILE A 110 -8.68 -12.71 1.21
N TRP A 111 -7.51 -12.14 0.93
CA TRP A 111 -7.38 -10.72 0.60
C TRP A 111 -7.59 -10.44 -0.89
N HIS A 112 -7.17 -11.35 -1.76
CA HIS A 112 -7.21 -11.15 -3.22
C HIS A 112 -8.12 -12.13 -3.94
N GLY A 113 -8.78 -13.06 -3.23
CA GLY A 113 -9.56 -14.12 -3.89
C GLY A 113 -8.70 -14.99 -4.81
N TYR A 114 -7.40 -15.13 -4.51
CA TYR A 114 -6.46 -15.83 -5.39
C TYR A 114 -6.82 -17.31 -5.52
N GLU A 115 -6.96 -17.77 -6.75
CA GLU A 115 -7.21 -19.16 -7.09
C GLU A 115 -6.24 -19.63 -8.18
N LEU A 116 -5.73 -20.85 -8.01
CA LEU A 116 -4.90 -21.51 -9.00
C LEU A 116 -5.72 -22.60 -9.68
N HIS A 117 -5.82 -22.50 -11.01
CA HIS A 117 -6.53 -23.45 -11.86
C HIS A 117 -5.55 -24.07 -12.85
N GLY A 118 -5.76 -25.35 -13.20
CA GLY A 118 -4.92 -26.03 -14.20
C GLY A 118 -3.55 -26.47 -13.68
N ASP A 119 -3.39 -26.68 -12.36
CA ASP A 119 -2.12 -27.12 -11.78
C ASP A 119 -1.73 -28.55 -12.20
N GLU A 120 -2.71 -29.33 -12.65
CA GLU A 120 -2.55 -30.63 -13.29
C GLU A 120 -1.79 -30.59 -14.62
N ASN A 121 -1.73 -29.44 -15.29
CA ASN A 121 -0.99 -29.28 -16.54
C ASN A 121 0.52 -29.09 -16.32
N ILE A 122 0.96 -28.88 -15.07
CA ILE A 122 2.36 -28.72 -14.74
C ILE A 122 3.04 -30.10 -14.83
N PRO A 123 4.06 -30.28 -15.70
CA PRO A 123 4.70 -31.57 -15.88
C PRO A 123 5.47 -31.97 -14.63
N GLU A 124 5.58 -33.27 -14.37
CA GLU A 124 6.32 -33.78 -13.20
C GLU A 124 7.83 -33.46 -13.25
N GLY A 125 8.39 -33.36 -14.45
CA GLY A 125 9.80 -33.00 -14.69
C GLY A 125 10.09 -31.50 -14.61
N PRO A 126 11.33 -31.08 -14.97
CA PRO A 126 11.69 -29.67 -15.07
C PRO A 126 10.76 -28.93 -16.03
N ALA A 127 10.34 -27.72 -15.64
CA ALA A 127 9.43 -26.90 -16.41
C ALA A 127 9.90 -25.44 -16.39
N LEU A 128 9.69 -24.74 -17.50
CA LEU A 128 9.81 -23.29 -17.55
C LEU A 128 8.41 -22.69 -17.55
N ILE A 129 8.10 -21.88 -16.54
CA ILE A 129 6.82 -21.18 -16.44
C ILE A 129 7.05 -19.76 -16.96
N VAL A 130 6.39 -19.44 -18.07
CA VAL A 130 6.37 -18.09 -18.64
C VAL A 130 5.07 -17.44 -18.20
N PHE A 131 5.16 -16.35 -17.45
CA PHE A 131 4.00 -15.64 -16.92
C PHE A 131 4.19 -14.13 -17.04
N TYR A 132 3.06 -13.43 -17.08
CA TYR A 132 3.01 -11.99 -16.94
C TYR A 132 2.78 -11.66 -15.47
N HIS A 133 3.51 -10.69 -14.92
CA HIS A 133 3.25 -10.16 -13.58
C HIS A 133 2.76 -8.71 -13.65
N GLY A 134 1.93 -8.33 -12.67
CA GLY A 134 1.57 -6.93 -12.47
C GLY A 134 2.76 -6.06 -12.03
N ALA A 135 2.51 -4.80 -11.69
CA ALA A 135 3.56 -3.90 -11.16
C ALA A 135 4.20 -4.43 -9.85
N TRP A 136 3.47 -5.29 -9.12
CA TRP A 136 3.91 -5.94 -7.89
C TRP A 136 3.81 -7.46 -8.03
N PRO A 137 4.86 -8.24 -7.69
CA PRO A 137 4.94 -9.68 -7.96
C PRO A 137 4.15 -10.57 -6.98
N GLY A 138 3.04 -10.06 -6.41
CA GLY A 138 2.25 -10.79 -5.42
C GLY A 138 1.56 -12.03 -5.99
N ASP A 139 1.16 -11.97 -7.25
CA ASP A 139 0.64 -13.08 -8.05
C ASP A 139 1.60 -14.28 -8.07
N PHE A 140 2.87 -14.02 -8.39
CA PHE A 140 3.92 -15.03 -8.43
C PHE A 140 4.21 -15.61 -7.04
N MET A 141 4.19 -14.77 -6.00
CA MET A 141 4.38 -15.24 -4.61
C MET A 141 3.27 -16.20 -4.18
N TYR A 142 2.01 -15.92 -4.52
CA TYR A 142 0.90 -16.83 -4.24
C TYR A 142 0.99 -18.12 -5.04
N PHE A 143 1.39 -18.03 -6.32
CA PHE A 143 1.65 -19.21 -7.15
C PHE A 143 2.74 -20.10 -6.53
N MET A 144 3.88 -19.54 -6.14
CA MET A 144 4.97 -20.28 -5.50
C MET A 144 4.52 -20.92 -4.19
N ALA A 145 3.77 -20.20 -3.37
CA ALA A 145 3.24 -20.72 -2.11
C ALA A 145 2.36 -21.95 -2.35
N ARG A 146 1.43 -21.87 -3.30
CA ARG A 146 0.58 -23.02 -3.68
C ARG A 146 1.37 -24.19 -4.25
N LEU A 147 2.31 -23.92 -5.14
CA LEU A 147 3.15 -24.96 -5.74
C LEU A 147 3.95 -25.71 -4.66
N LEU A 148 4.49 -24.98 -3.68
CA LEU A 148 5.18 -25.60 -2.54
C LEU A 148 4.22 -26.42 -1.67
N LEU A 149 3.02 -25.92 -1.36
CA LEU A 149 2.08 -26.62 -0.49
C LEU A 149 1.49 -27.87 -1.14
N GLN A 150 1.07 -27.76 -2.41
CA GLN A 150 0.34 -28.81 -3.13
C GLN A 150 1.25 -29.84 -3.79
N ARG A 151 2.37 -29.39 -4.38
CA ARG A 151 3.28 -30.27 -5.15
C ARG A 151 4.61 -30.51 -4.44
N LYS A 152 4.90 -29.82 -3.33
CA LYS A 152 6.20 -29.86 -2.63
C LYS A 152 7.38 -29.48 -3.54
N ARG A 153 7.13 -28.59 -4.50
CA ARG A 153 8.12 -28.14 -5.49
C ARG A 153 8.45 -26.66 -5.33
N TYR A 154 9.70 -26.33 -5.65
CA TYR A 154 10.20 -24.96 -5.69
C TYR A 154 10.20 -24.42 -7.12
N CYS A 155 9.88 -23.14 -7.25
CA CYS A 155 10.06 -22.38 -8.48
C CYS A 155 11.13 -21.32 -8.24
N TYR A 156 12.01 -21.12 -9.21
CA TYR A 156 12.99 -20.04 -9.19
C TYR A 156 12.57 -18.98 -10.19
N ALA A 157 12.52 -17.73 -9.75
CA ALA A 157 12.23 -16.61 -10.62
C ALA A 157 13.50 -16.16 -11.34
N VAL A 158 13.40 -15.93 -12.64
CA VAL A 158 14.41 -15.16 -13.38
C VAL A 158 13.99 -13.70 -13.31
N THR A 159 14.73 -12.89 -12.55
CA THR A 159 14.44 -11.48 -12.33
C THR A 159 15.49 -10.60 -12.98
N ASP A 160 15.13 -9.35 -13.27
CA ASP A 160 16.09 -8.36 -13.75
C ASP A 160 17.17 -8.08 -12.69
N TYR A 161 18.36 -7.69 -13.16
CA TYR A 161 19.50 -7.36 -12.33
C TYR A 161 19.20 -6.31 -11.25
N PHE A 162 18.24 -5.42 -11.47
CA PHE A 162 17.76 -4.47 -10.45
C PHE A 162 17.36 -5.15 -9.14
N VAL A 163 16.65 -6.28 -9.21
CA VAL A 163 16.15 -6.98 -8.02
C VAL A 163 17.31 -7.50 -7.16
N SER A 164 18.42 -7.89 -7.80
CA SER A 164 19.62 -8.39 -7.09
C SER A 164 20.38 -7.32 -6.31
N ARG A 165 20.09 -6.03 -6.54
CA ARG A 165 20.71 -4.91 -5.81
C ARG A 165 19.92 -4.49 -4.57
N LEU A 166 18.68 -4.97 -4.41
CA LEU A 166 17.89 -4.68 -3.23
C LEU A 166 18.42 -5.54 -2.07
N PRO A 167 18.79 -4.94 -0.92
CA PRO A 167 19.19 -5.71 0.24
C PRO A 167 18.01 -6.56 0.74
N GLY A 168 18.28 -7.84 0.99
CA GLY A 168 17.35 -8.80 1.57
C GLY A 168 17.60 -9.03 3.06
#